data_AF-A0AAC8Q4R2-F1
#
_entry.id   AF-A0AAC8Q4R2-F1
#
_cell.length_a   1.000
_cell.length_b   1.000
_cell.length_c   1.000
_cell.angle_alpha   90.00
_cell.angle_beta   90.00
_cell.angle_gamma   90.00
#
_symmetry.space_group_name_H-M   'P 1'
#
loop_
_entity.id
_entity.type
_entity.pdbx_description
1 polymer ?
#
loop_
_entity_poly.entity_id
_entity_poly.type
_entity_poly.pdbx_seq_one_letter_code
_entity_poly.pdbx_strand_id
1 'polypeptide(L)'
;MAQERGELNDIRAVLGNDKAIKAYRAGTLPFPEGTIIARLAYDYVPSEENNKVFGRPQSFVAGPPKNGVQFMVKDSKKYAATGGWGYAQFDDGKPADDAMLKTCFPCHEAVKSRDYVFSRYSP
;
A
#
# COMPACT_ATOMS: atom_id res chain seq x y z
N MET A 1 -8.74 -0.33 -2.89
CA MET A 1 -8.07 0.84 -3.52
C MET A 1 -8.35 2.07 -2.67
N ALA A 2 -7.46 3.05 -2.66
CA ALA A 2 -7.65 4.34 -2.00
C ALA A 2 -7.26 5.48 -2.95
N GLN A 3 -7.88 6.65 -2.82
CA GLN A 3 -7.45 7.88 -3.50
C GLN A 3 -6.92 8.84 -2.43
N GLU A 4 -5.73 9.40 -2.63
CA GLU A 4 -5.27 10.55 -1.85
C GLU A 4 -5.42 11.84 -2.66
N ARG A 5 -6.13 12.82 -2.09
CA ARG A 5 -6.36 14.13 -2.71
C ARG A 5 -5.34 15.16 -2.21
N GLY A 6 -5.16 16.24 -2.96
CA GLY A 6 -4.20 17.30 -2.63
C GLY A 6 -2.89 17.14 -3.40
N GLU A 7 -1.75 17.39 -2.76
CA GLU A 7 -0.45 17.45 -3.44
C GLU A 7 0.01 16.13 -4.07
N LEU A 8 -0.43 14.98 -3.54
CA LEU A 8 -0.07 13.67 -4.08
C LEU A 8 -0.98 13.24 -5.25
N ASN A 9 -2.28 13.53 -5.17
CA ASN A 9 -3.32 13.19 -6.16
C ASN A 9 -3.12 11.82 -6.85
N ASP A 10 -3.16 10.73 -6.06
CA ASP A 10 -2.82 9.38 -6.53
C ASP A 10 -3.94 8.35 -6.31
N ILE A 11 -3.92 7.27 -7.09
CA ILE A 11 -4.69 6.04 -6.88
C ILE A 11 -3.75 4.99 -6.31
N ARG A 12 -4.15 4.37 -5.20
CA ARG A 12 -3.39 3.32 -4.52
C ARG A 12 -4.10 1.99 -4.59
N ALA A 13 -3.39 0.99 -5.11
CA ALA A 13 -3.79 -0.41 -5.02
C ALA A 13 -2.98 -1.09 -3.91
N VAL A 14 -3.67 -1.87 -3.08
CA VAL A 14 -3.03 -2.73 -2.07
C VAL A 14 -3.25 -4.16 -2.50
N LEU A 15 -2.16 -4.87 -2.72
CA LEU A 15 -2.13 -6.29 -3.04
C LEU A 15 -1.64 -7.06 -1.82
N GLY A 16 -1.93 -8.35 -1.79
CA GLY A 16 -1.41 -9.23 -0.76
C GLY A 16 -1.33 -10.66 -1.25
N ASN A 17 -0.42 -11.44 -0.66
CA ASN A 17 -0.39 -12.87 -0.90
C ASN A 17 -1.61 -13.59 -0.29
N ASP A 18 -1.78 -14.88 -0.55
CA ASP A 18 -2.92 -15.67 -0.06
C ASP A 18 -3.14 -15.54 1.45
N LYS A 19 -2.05 -15.48 2.22
CA LYS A 19 -2.09 -15.28 3.67
C LYS A 19 -2.69 -13.93 4.04
N ALA A 20 -2.22 -12.86 3.40
CA ALA A 20 -2.76 -11.50 3.59
C ALA A 20 -4.25 -11.46 3.23
N ILE A 21 -4.64 -11.98 2.06
CA ILE A 21 -6.02 -11.93 1.57
C ILE A 21 -6.97 -12.73 2.48
N LYS A 22 -6.56 -13.92 2.93
CA LYS A 22 -7.33 -14.70 3.90
C LYS A 22 -7.51 -13.95 5.23
N ALA A 23 -6.43 -13.39 5.77
CA ALA A 23 -6.47 -12.61 7.01
C ALA A 23 -7.37 -11.37 6.86
N TYR A 24 -7.25 -10.63 5.76
CA TYR A 24 -8.10 -9.48 5.44
C TYR A 24 -9.58 -9.84 5.41
N ARG A 25 -9.96 -10.91 4.69
CA ARG A 25 -11.36 -11.35 4.56
C ARG A 25 -11.93 -11.85 5.88
N ALA A 26 -11.13 -12.50 6.70
CA ALA A 26 -11.53 -13.04 8.00
C ALA A 26 -11.44 -12.01 9.15
N GLY A 27 -10.86 -10.83 8.91
CA GLY A 27 -10.57 -9.86 9.97
C GLY A 27 -9.51 -10.34 10.97
N THR A 28 -8.63 -11.27 10.57
CA THR A 28 -7.62 -11.86 11.45
C THR A 28 -6.50 -10.87 11.76
N LEU A 29 -6.28 -10.64 13.05
CA LEU A 29 -5.15 -9.88 13.58
C LEU A 29 -4.55 -10.62 14.80
N PRO A 30 -3.22 -10.61 14.99
CA PRO A 30 -2.20 -10.11 14.06
C PRO A 30 -2.17 -10.91 12.75
N PHE A 31 -1.58 -10.34 11.70
CA PHE A 31 -1.39 -11.04 10.44
C PHE A 31 -0.47 -12.26 10.62
N PRO A 32 -0.73 -13.37 9.93
CA PRO A 32 0.09 -14.58 10.06
C PRO A 32 1.50 -14.38 9.50
N GLU A 33 2.46 -15.14 10.04
CA GLU A 33 3.85 -15.15 9.57
C GLU A 33 3.97 -15.44 8.07
N GLY A 34 4.86 -14.71 7.40
CA GLY A 34 5.03 -14.74 5.94
C GLY A 34 3.91 -14.02 5.17
N THR A 35 3.09 -13.21 5.84
CA THR A 35 2.20 -12.25 5.17
C THR A 35 3.04 -11.26 4.37
N ILE A 36 2.66 -11.03 3.11
CA ILE A 36 3.26 -10.00 2.26
C ILE A 36 2.14 -9.09 1.77
N ILE A 37 2.31 -7.79 1.98
CA ILE A 37 1.41 -6.75 1.48
C ILE A 37 2.24 -5.84 0.58
N ALA A 38 1.73 -5.54 -0.62
CA ALA A 38 2.33 -4.59 -1.54
C ALA A 38 1.39 -3.41 -1.75
N ARG A 39 1.94 -2.21 -1.82
CA ARG A 39 1.20 -0.98 -2.13
C ARG A 39 1.79 -0.37 -3.40
N LEU A 40 0.94 -0.21 -4.40
CA LEU A 40 1.22 0.40 -5.68
C LEU A 40 0.55 1.77 -5.71
N ALA A 41 1.25 2.79 -6.22
CA ALA A 41 0.68 4.11 -6.44
C ALA A 41 0.79 4.51 -7.91
N TYR A 42 -0.26 5.15 -8.41
CA TYR A 42 -0.41 5.62 -9.78
C TYR A 42 -0.96 7.03 -9.77
N ASP A 43 -0.64 7.84 -10.77
CA ASP A 43 -1.33 9.12 -10.95
C ASP A 43 -2.84 8.92 -11.10
N TYR A 44 -3.61 9.85 -10.55
CA TYR A 44 -5.05 9.95 -10.79
C TYR A 44 -5.28 10.83 -12.02
N VAL A 45 -5.52 10.22 -13.19
CA VAL A 45 -5.63 10.96 -14.46
C VAL A 45 -7.03 10.87 -15.06
N PRO A 46 -7.53 11.93 -15.74
CA PRO A 46 -8.77 11.86 -16.49
C PRO A 46 -8.73 10.78 -17.58
N SER A 47 -9.84 10.07 -17.76
CA SER A 47 -10.02 9.16 -18.89
C SER A 47 -10.67 9.91 -20.05
N GLU A 48 -9.87 10.34 -21.03
CA GLU A 48 -10.35 11.02 -22.23
C GLU A 48 -11.36 10.18 -23.02
N GLU A 49 -11.16 8.86 -23.07
CA GLU A 49 -12.09 7.93 -23.70
C GLU A 49 -13.47 7.99 -23.05
N ASN A 50 -13.54 7.82 -21.73
CA ASN A 50 -14.82 7.86 -21.02
C ASN A 50 -15.43 9.26 -21.03
N ASN A 51 -14.61 10.30 -20.91
CA ASN A 51 -15.07 11.69 -20.91
C ASN A 51 -15.76 12.06 -22.24
N LYS A 52 -15.32 11.50 -23.38
CA LYS A 52 -16.01 11.67 -24.67
C LYS A 52 -17.42 11.08 -24.64
N VAL A 53 -17.61 9.93 -23.98
CA VAL A 53 -18.93 9.31 -23.81
C VAL A 53 -19.83 10.16 -22.92
N PHE A 54 -19.29 10.73 -21.85
CA PHE A 54 -20.06 11.55 -20.90
C PHE A 54 -20.20 13.03 -21.30
N GLY A 55 -19.45 13.50 -22.30
CA GLY A 55 -19.41 14.90 -22.73
C GLY A 55 -18.79 15.87 -21.72
N ARG A 56 -18.13 15.37 -20.67
CA ARG A 56 -17.47 16.16 -19.61
C ARG A 56 -16.43 15.33 -18.85
N PRO A 57 -15.46 15.96 -18.15
CA PRO A 57 -14.60 15.26 -17.21
C PRO A 57 -15.41 14.60 -16.10
N GLN A 58 -15.47 13.27 -16.12
CA GLN A 58 -16.26 12.51 -15.15
C GLN A 58 -15.58 11.20 -14.72
N SER A 59 -14.75 10.60 -15.56
CA SER A 59 -14.06 9.35 -15.25
C SER A 59 -12.56 9.55 -15.11
N PHE A 60 -11.96 8.80 -14.20
CA PHE A 60 -10.55 8.85 -13.89
C PHE A 60 -10.00 7.43 -13.76
N VAL A 61 -8.76 7.26 -14.17
CA VAL A 61 -8.08 5.97 -14.24
C VAL A 61 -6.67 6.08 -13.65
N ALA A 62 -6.05 4.92 -13.41
CA ALA A 62 -4.65 4.86 -13.03
C ALA A 62 -3.78 5.29 -14.22
N GLY A 63 -2.99 6.34 -14.02
CA GLY A 63 -1.97 6.81 -14.95
C GLY A 63 -0.62 6.11 -14.74
N PRO A 64 0.49 6.77 -15.08
CA PRO A 64 1.83 6.26 -14.82
C PRO A 64 2.04 5.91 -13.33
N PRO A 65 2.84 4.86 -13.02
CA PRO A 65 3.22 4.57 -11.65
C PRO A 65 4.04 5.72 -11.05
N LYS A 66 3.85 6.00 -9.77
CA LYS A 66 4.57 7.03 -9.01
C LYS A 66 4.82 6.56 -7.59
N ASN A 67 5.76 7.19 -6.89
CA ASN A 67 6.05 6.89 -5.47
C ASN A 67 6.38 5.40 -5.22
N GLY A 68 6.90 4.73 -6.25
CA GLY A 68 7.40 3.37 -6.20
C GLY A 68 6.40 2.29 -5.82
N VAL A 69 6.94 1.10 -5.60
CA VAL A 69 6.24 -0.04 -5.02
C VAL A 69 6.76 -0.23 -3.60
N GLN A 70 5.84 -0.29 -2.64
CA GLN A 70 6.17 -0.47 -1.23
C GLN A 70 5.70 -1.84 -0.76
N PHE A 71 6.45 -2.45 0.14
CA PHE A 71 6.15 -3.78 0.70
C PHE A 71 6.21 -3.77 2.22
N MET A 72 5.33 -4.59 2.81
CA MET A 72 5.41 -5.03 4.19
C MET A 72 5.49 -6.55 4.24
N VAL A 73 6.43 -7.09 5.00
CA VAL A 73 6.62 -8.54 5.16
C VAL A 73 6.60 -8.92 6.63
N LYS A 74 5.70 -9.84 7.01
CA LYS A 74 5.60 -10.34 8.38
C LYS A 74 6.65 -11.44 8.61
N ASP A 75 7.59 -11.15 9.49
CA ASP A 75 8.54 -12.11 10.06
C ASP A 75 8.86 -11.65 11.48
N SER A 76 8.16 -12.20 12.47
CA SER A 76 8.26 -11.75 13.87
C SER A 76 9.64 -11.97 14.47
N LYS A 77 10.40 -12.93 13.94
CA LYS A 77 11.74 -13.25 14.43
C LYS A 77 12.76 -12.28 13.82
N LYS A 78 12.73 -12.10 12.50
CA LYS A 78 13.68 -11.23 11.79
C LYS A 78 13.45 -9.75 12.09
N TYR A 79 12.18 -9.33 12.27
CA TYR A 79 11.78 -7.94 12.42
C TYR A 79 11.22 -7.62 13.80
N ALA A 80 11.76 -8.24 14.86
CA ALA A 80 11.29 -8.08 16.24
C ALA A 80 11.27 -6.60 16.69
N ALA A 81 12.24 -5.79 16.26
CA ALA A 81 12.35 -4.37 16.60
C ALA A 81 11.26 -3.47 15.98
N THR A 82 10.54 -3.97 14.96
CA THR A 82 9.54 -3.22 14.19
C THR A 82 8.16 -3.89 14.26
N GLY A 83 7.85 -4.52 15.38
CA GLY A 83 6.56 -5.18 15.59
C GLY A 83 6.34 -6.43 14.71
N GLY A 84 7.44 -7.02 14.22
CA GLY A 84 7.43 -8.19 13.33
C GLY A 84 7.25 -7.86 11.86
N TRP A 85 7.37 -6.59 11.46
CA TRP A 85 7.21 -6.16 10.07
C TRP A 85 8.50 -5.60 9.47
N GLY A 86 8.93 -6.18 8.36
CA GLY A 86 9.94 -5.61 7.48
C GLY A 86 9.29 -4.70 6.45
N TYR A 87 9.98 -3.60 6.12
CA TYR A 87 9.53 -2.62 5.14
C TYR A 87 10.51 -2.56 3.98
N ALA A 88 10.01 -2.44 2.76
CA ALA A 88 10.83 -2.19 1.58
C ALA A 88 10.11 -1.21 0.65
N GLN A 89 10.89 -0.42 -0.07
CA GLN A 89 10.40 0.49 -1.10
C GLN A 89 11.32 0.39 -2.30
N PHE A 90 10.72 0.38 -3.50
CA PHE A 90 11.43 0.37 -4.77
C PHE A 90 10.91 1.49 -5.66
N ASP A 91 11.79 2.41 -6.00
CA ASP A 91 11.52 3.51 -6.94
C ASP A 91 12.27 3.20 -8.25
N ASP A 92 11.54 3.11 -9.35
CA ASP A 92 12.08 2.71 -10.67
C ASP A 92 12.94 1.44 -10.62
N GLY A 93 12.49 0.45 -9.83
CA GLY A 93 13.18 -0.83 -9.64
C GLY A 93 14.40 -0.79 -8.72
N LYS A 94 14.75 0.37 -8.16
CA LYS A 94 15.87 0.52 -7.23
C LYS A 94 15.39 0.55 -5.79
N PRO A 95 16.03 -0.19 -4.86
CA PRO A 95 15.64 -0.15 -3.46
C PRO A 95 15.94 1.22 -2.86
N ALA A 96 15.04 1.69 -2.00
CA ALA A 96 15.28 2.85 -1.14
C ALA A 96 16.40 2.56 -0.13
N ASP A 97 17.03 3.63 0.37
CA ASP A 97 18.09 3.51 1.37
C ASP A 97 17.57 3.18 2.78
N ASP A 98 18.49 2.75 3.65
CA ASP A 98 18.17 2.41 5.03
C ASP A 98 17.60 3.58 5.84
N ALA A 99 17.98 4.82 5.52
CA ALA A 99 17.50 5.99 6.24
C ALA A 99 16.00 6.19 5.98
N MET A 100 15.58 6.09 4.72
CA MET A 100 14.17 6.10 4.31
C MET A 100 13.41 4.95 4.96
N LEU A 101 13.90 3.71 4.87
CA LEU A 101 13.19 2.54 5.40
C LEU A 101 12.99 2.58 6.92
N LYS A 102 13.92 3.20 7.66
CA LYS A 102 13.78 3.42 9.11
C LYS A 102 12.65 4.37 9.50
N THR A 103 12.14 5.17 8.57
CA THR A 103 10.98 6.06 8.82
C THR A 103 9.64 5.34 8.77
N CYS A 104 9.57 4.15 8.15
CA CYS A 104 8.31 3.45 7.93
C CYS A 104 7.66 2.97 9.24
N PHE A 105 8.42 2.30 10.12
CA PHE A 105 7.87 1.74 11.34
C PHE A 105 7.29 2.80 12.30
N PRO A 106 7.99 3.91 12.62
CA PRO A 106 7.42 4.97 13.46
C PRO A 106 6.08 5.52 12.94
N CYS A 107 5.93 5.66 11.62
CA CYS A 107 4.66 6.07 11.01
C CYS A 107 3.56 5.01 11.21
N HIS A 108 3.92 3.73 11.08
CA HIS A 108 3.00 2.61 11.24
C HIS A 108 2.66 2.28 12.71
N GLU A 109 3.45 2.72 13.68
CA GLU A 109 3.14 2.57 15.11
C GLU A 109 1.80 3.22 15.50
N ALA A 110 1.39 4.28 14.78
CA ALA A 110 0.09 4.93 14.97
C ALA A 110 -1.12 3.97 14.86
N VAL A 111 -0.95 2.85 14.14
CA VAL A 111 -1.98 1.81 13.97
C VAL A 111 -1.55 0.46 14.55
N LYS A 112 -0.75 0.47 15.63
CA LYS A 112 -0.33 -0.74 16.36
C LYS A 112 -1.48 -1.69 16.71
N SER A 113 -2.65 -1.17 17.10
CA SER A 113 -3.84 -1.98 17.41
C SER A 113 -4.39 -2.77 16.21
N ARG A 114 -3.90 -2.47 15.00
CA ARG A 114 -4.28 -3.10 13.74
C ARG A 114 -3.11 -3.88 13.13
N ASP A 115 -2.22 -4.35 13.99
CA ASP A 115 -0.96 -4.99 13.62
C ASP A 115 -0.13 -4.15 12.65
N TYR A 116 -0.08 -2.83 12.89
CA TYR A 116 0.73 -1.88 12.12
C TYR A 116 0.33 -1.73 10.64
N VAL A 117 -0.86 -2.20 10.23
CA VAL A 117 -1.33 -2.12 8.83
C VAL A 117 -2.49 -1.15 8.67
N PHE A 118 -2.30 -0.11 7.84
CA PHE A 118 -3.31 0.94 7.60
C PHE A 118 -4.49 0.51 6.72
N SER A 119 -4.29 -0.43 5.79
CA SER A 119 -5.36 -0.91 4.92
C SER A 119 -6.35 -1.80 5.66
N ARG A 120 -7.61 -1.77 5.21
CA ARG A 120 -8.65 -2.72 5.60
C ARG A 120 -9.22 -3.36 4.34
N TYR A 121 -9.78 -4.55 4.49
CA TYR A 121 -10.62 -5.10 3.46
C TYR A 121 -11.89 -4.24 3.33
N SER A 122 -12.16 -3.78 2.11
CA SER A 122 -13.46 -3.21 1.76
C SER A 122 -14.19 -4.29 0.96
N PRO A 123 -15.24 -4.92 1.53
CA PRO A 123 -16.03 -5.91 0.81
C PRO A 123 -16.78 -5.31 -0.39
#